data_AF-A0AA36J3V9-F1
#
_entry.id   AF-A0AA36J3V9-F1
#
_cell.length_a   1.000
_cell.length_b   1.000
_cell.length_c   1.000
_cell.angle_alpha   90.00
_cell.angle_beta   90.00
_cell.angle_gamma   90.00
#
_symmetry.space_group_name_H-M   'P 1'
#
loop_
_entity.id
_entity.type
_entity.pdbx_description
1 polymer ?
#
loop_
_entity_poly.entity_id
_entity_poly.type
_entity_poly.pdbx_seq_one_letter_code
_entity_poly.pdbx_strand_id
1 'polypeptide(L)'
;MPQALPFSARKSLALKTAVARPHVQKSLVQESVKFERRTRENESHDDSWKTGENMFGNAKRDHDRWAHRVDSGTRESFDNDGESRLQKLYLERQPFPATGAFMGKCWRNPITAKLMLKKVSTDNNFQIIDLFTRSRVAGTPQELARDPYLYKPVILTLRTWIYHDFFRQKKLVASADENGMVKWVLNIPCVDAPINSGQRSSVLFYMPMVLFTAFTKDAATVATSLMALIALGVLAAMCNSAQLYSRVRLYSIPMRLCHLGVVILTVAQSTLDTMAVIGYLLTFLFIILDVANGDLAMLTSYRFWCHYAIIRELPMRCFVCRREGAAHLEELLGERAAIPTTVHGLSTWLKEYSFVVELCGALCQLERISLKEWQALLEEQHNGKPKCKYVTFGLFDKKTPSMWHFCEDFEVPKVGDAEVQVKSGPGGKPPERQETSP
;
A
#
# COMPACT_ATOMS: atom_id res chain seq x y z
N MET A 1 13.62 25.33 17.81
CA MET A 1 12.99 25.65 16.52
C MET A 1 14.11 25.87 15.50
N PRO A 2 14.23 25.05 14.44
CA PRO A 2 15.29 25.27 13.46
C PRO A 2 14.92 26.44 12.53
N GLN A 3 15.92 27.28 12.25
CA GLN A 3 15.80 28.53 11.49
C GLN A 3 15.40 28.26 10.03
N ALA A 4 14.43 29.04 9.54
CA ALA A 4 14.00 29.03 8.16
C ALA A 4 15.08 29.63 7.26
N LEU A 5 15.53 28.87 6.26
CA LEU A 5 16.43 29.36 5.21
C LEU A 5 15.67 30.21 4.18
N PRO A 6 16.26 31.31 3.69
CA PRO A 6 15.59 32.23 2.78
C PRO A 6 15.45 31.66 1.36
N PHE A 7 14.30 31.94 0.76
CA PHE A 7 13.90 31.56 -0.59
C PHE A 7 14.59 32.49 -1.62
N SER A 8 15.84 32.21 -1.99
CA SER A 8 16.49 32.89 -3.11
C SER A 8 16.27 32.14 -4.42
N ALA A 9 15.72 32.86 -5.40
CA ALA A 9 15.37 32.42 -6.75
C ALA A 9 16.44 31.53 -7.43
N ARG A 10 16.08 30.28 -7.74
CA ARG A 10 16.84 29.45 -8.69
C ARG A 10 16.45 29.83 -10.12
N LYS A 11 17.29 30.66 -10.75
CA LYS A 11 17.38 30.76 -12.21
C LYS A 11 17.70 29.38 -12.79
N SER A 12 17.03 29.06 -13.89
CA SER A 12 17.17 27.85 -14.69
C SER A 12 18.62 27.64 -15.14
N LEU A 13 19.29 26.66 -14.55
CA LEU A 13 20.48 26.04 -15.13
C LEU A 13 20.01 24.80 -15.89
N ALA A 14 19.79 24.98 -17.19
CA ALA A 14 19.58 23.89 -18.14
C ALA A 14 20.89 23.10 -18.25
N LEU A 15 21.05 22.10 -17.40
CA LEU A 15 22.11 21.11 -17.52
C LEU A 15 21.76 20.23 -18.74
N LYS A 16 22.45 20.45 -19.87
CA LYS A 16 22.46 19.51 -20.99
C LYS A 16 23.20 18.23 -20.57
N THR A 17 22.53 17.36 -19.83
CA THR A 17 22.94 15.96 -19.74
C THR A 17 22.59 15.28 -21.06
N ALA A 18 23.63 14.94 -21.84
CA ALA A 18 23.51 14.06 -22.98
C ALA A 18 22.93 12.72 -22.48
N VAL A 19 21.64 12.51 -22.74
CA VAL A 19 20.96 11.26 -22.44
C VAL A 19 21.49 10.20 -23.40
N ALA A 20 22.26 9.27 -22.86
CA ALA A 20 22.66 8.06 -23.56
C ALA A 20 21.41 7.23 -23.94
N ARG A 21 21.19 7.16 -25.25
CA ARG A 21 20.51 6.15 -26.09
C ARG A 21 19.22 5.43 -25.57
N PRO A 22 18.16 5.37 -26.41
CA PRO A 22 16.91 4.63 -26.14
C PRO A 22 17.02 3.09 -26.24
N HIS A 23 18.21 2.50 -26.15
CA HIS A 23 18.41 1.06 -26.36
C HIS A 23 18.01 0.18 -25.18
N VAL A 24 18.01 0.72 -23.95
CA VAL A 24 17.72 -0.04 -22.72
C VAL A 24 16.23 -0.38 -22.58
N GLN A 25 15.35 0.47 -23.11
CA GLN A 25 13.89 0.24 -23.02
C GLN A 25 13.40 -0.98 -23.82
N LYS A 26 14.10 -1.35 -24.91
CA LYS A 26 13.76 -2.54 -25.69
C LYS A 26 14.21 -3.84 -24.99
N SER A 27 15.23 -3.79 -24.12
CA SER A 27 15.73 -4.99 -23.45
C SER A 27 14.80 -5.44 -22.32
N LEU A 28 14.26 -4.52 -21.51
CA LEU A 28 13.36 -4.87 -20.40
C LEU A 28 12.04 -5.51 -20.87
N VAL A 29 11.49 -5.06 -21.99
CA VAL A 29 10.29 -5.68 -22.60
C VAL A 29 10.63 -7.04 -23.21
N GLN A 30 11.84 -7.22 -23.76
CA GLN A 30 12.28 -8.52 -24.28
C GLN A 30 12.59 -9.52 -23.16
N GLU A 31 13.10 -9.07 -22.01
CA GLU A 31 13.36 -9.94 -20.86
C GLU A 31 12.07 -10.36 -20.15
N SER A 32 11.07 -9.47 -20.04
CA SER A 32 9.76 -9.86 -19.50
C SER A 32 9.07 -10.92 -20.37
N VAL A 33 9.19 -10.81 -21.70
CA VAL A 33 8.65 -11.81 -22.65
C VAL A 33 9.44 -13.12 -22.58
N LYS A 34 10.77 -13.09 -22.38
CA LYS A 34 11.57 -14.30 -22.16
C LYS A 34 11.24 -14.99 -20.83
N PHE A 35 10.97 -14.23 -19.78
CA PHE A 35 10.53 -14.76 -18.49
C PHE A 35 9.16 -15.47 -18.61
N GLU A 36 8.20 -14.83 -19.28
CA GLU A 36 6.86 -15.42 -19.54
C GLU A 36 6.91 -16.70 -20.38
N ARG A 37 7.89 -16.80 -21.30
CA ARG A 37 8.13 -18.02 -22.08
C ARG A 37 8.69 -19.16 -21.22
N ARG A 38 9.61 -18.86 -20.28
CA ARG A 38 10.18 -19.86 -19.35
C ARG A 38 9.15 -20.39 -18.36
N THR A 39 8.25 -19.55 -17.85
CA THR A 39 7.16 -20.01 -16.98
C THR A 39 6.16 -20.89 -17.73
N ARG A 40 5.85 -20.58 -19.00
CA ARG A 40 4.98 -21.44 -19.83
C ARG A 40 5.63 -22.76 -20.25
N GLU A 41 6.92 -22.76 -20.57
CA GLU A 41 7.66 -23.98 -20.95
C GLU A 41 7.85 -24.93 -19.75
N ASN A 42 8.06 -24.40 -18.54
CA ASN A 42 8.08 -25.21 -17.32
C ASN A 42 6.68 -25.78 -16.95
N GLU A 43 5.59 -25.14 -17.37
CA GLU A 43 4.24 -25.68 -17.16
C GLU A 43 3.88 -26.80 -18.15
N SER A 44 4.60 -26.97 -19.27
CA SER A 44 4.29 -28.00 -20.28
C SER A 44 5.14 -29.26 -20.19
N HIS A 45 6.09 -29.34 -19.24
CA HIS A 45 7.08 -30.40 -19.22
C HIS A 45 7.34 -30.96 -17.80
N ASP A 46 6.31 -31.49 -17.13
CA ASP A 46 6.54 -32.38 -15.99
C ASP A 46 5.33 -33.29 -15.69
N ASP A 47 5.27 -34.44 -16.36
CA ASP A 47 4.30 -35.53 -16.11
C ASP A 47 4.98 -36.90 -16.20
N SER A 48 6.19 -37.07 -15.63
CA SER A 48 6.63 -38.37 -15.08
C SER A 48 7.98 -38.26 -14.38
N TRP A 49 8.03 -38.35 -13.06
CA TRP A 49 9.26 -38.77 -12.36
C TRP A 49 8.94 -39.74 -11.23
N LYS A 50 9.70 -40.84 -11.23
CA LYS A 50 9.69 -41.91 -10.23
C LYS A 50 10.45 -41.47 -8.99
N THR A 51 9.86 -41.68 -7.83
CA THR A 51 10.44 -41.41 -6.51
C THR A 51 11.60 -42.35 -6.20
N GLY A 52 12.80 -41.80 -6.03
CA GLY A 52 13.92 -42.46 -5.36
C GLY A 52 13.86 -42.17 -3.86
N GLU A 53 13.71 -43.22 -3.07
CA GLU A 53 13.69 -43.16 -1.61
C GLU A 53 15.10 -43.05 -0.99
N ASN A 54 15.10 -42.49 0.23
CA ASN A 54 16.10 -42.59 1.29
C ASN A 54 17.34 -41.70 1.20
N MET A 55 17.38 -40.62 2.02
CA MET A 55 18.29 -40.45 3.16
C MET A 55 17.99 -39.14 3.93
N PHE A 56 18.26 -39.15 5.25
CA PHE A 56 18.33 -38.04 6.24
C PHE A 56 17.16 -37.78 7.23
N GLY A 57 17.49 -37.95 8.52
CA GLY A 57 17.36 -36.95 9.61
C GLY A 57 15.99 -36.63 10.22
N ASN A 58 15.72 -37.16 11.43
CA ASN A 58 14.41 -37.20 12.10
C ASN A 58 13.89 -35.89 12.75
N ALA A 59 14.53 -34.72 12.57
CA ALA A 59 14.07 -33.45 13.16
C ALA A 59 13.48 -32.44 12.14
N LYS A 60 13.63 -32.72 10.84
CA LYS A 60 13.11 -31.87 9.73
C LYS A 60 11.72 -32.32 9.22
N ARG A 61 11.20 -33.44 9.74
CA ARG A 61 10.08 -34.18 9.13
C ARG A 61 8.71 -33.50 9.22
N ASP A 62 8.44 -32.66 10.21
CA ASP A 62 7.11 -32.03 10.33
C ASP A 62 6.95 -30.78 9.47
N HIS A 63 8.04 -30.06 9.16
CA HIS A 63 7.99 -28.88 8.31
C HIS A 63 7.81 -29.22 6.82
N ASP A 64 8.48 -30.27 6.33
CA ASP A 64 8.42 -30.68 4.93
C ASP A 64 7.17 -31.55 4.61
N ARG A 65 6.46 -32.03 5.65
CA ARG A 65 5.26 -32.86 5.49
C ARG A 65 4.14 -32.16 4.72
N TRP A 66 4.04 -30.84 4.84
CA TRP A 66 3.07 -30.04 4.10
C TRP A 66 3.40 -29.95 2.61
N ALA A 67 4.68 -29.87 2.23
CA ALA A 67 5.08 -29.83 0.82
C ALA A 67 4.81 -31.16 0.10
N HIS A 68 4.96 -32.29 0.81
CA HIS A 68 4.77 -33.63 0.24
C HIS A 68 3.32 -34.13 0.21
N ARG A 69 2.47 -33.70 1.15
CA ARG A 69 1.06 -34.17 1.23
C ARG A 69 0.18 -33.66 0.07
N VAL A 70 0.65 -32.65 -0.67
CA VAL A 70 -0.18 -31.95 -1.67
C VAL A 70 -0.18 -32.62 -3.05
N ASP A 71 0.87 -33.38 -3.40
CA ASP A 71 1.01 -33.89 -4.76
C ASP A 71 0.73 -35.40 -4.89
N SER A 72 0.83 -36.16 -3.79
CA SER A 72 0.49 -37.59 -3.78
C SER A 72 -1.02 -37.84 -3.60
N GLY A 73 -1.86 -36.91 -4.06
CA GLY A 73 -3.30 -37.14 -4.23
C GLY A 73 -3.54 -38.12 -5.38
N THR A 74 -3.02 -39.34 -5.25
CA THR A 74 -3.50 -40.48 -6.00
C THR A 74 -5.01 -40.51 -5.87
N ARG A 75 -5.67 -40.77 -6.99
CA ARG A 75 -7.11 -40.77 -7.24
C ARG A 75 -7.82 -41.92 -6.51
N GLU A 76 -7.35 -42.30 -5.34
CA GLU A 76 -7.75 -43.49 -4.61
C GLU A 76 -8.89 -43.17 -3.62
N SER A 77 -10.05 -43.77 -3.94
CA SER A 77 -11.20 -44.06 -3.07
C SER A 77 -11.74 -42.90 -2.23
N PHE A 78 -12.64 -42.10 -2.83
CA PHE A 78 -13.50 -41.14 -2.13
C PHE A 78 -14.81 -41.74 -1.58
N ASP A 79 -14.96 -43.06 -1.61
CA ASP A 79 -16.20 -43.75 -1.27
C ASP A 79 -15.97 -44.72 -0.11
N ASN A 80 -16.23 -44.30 1.15
CA ASN A 80 -17.20 -45.00 2.04
C ASN A 80 -17.17 -44.69 3.54
N ASP A 81 -16.30 -43.84 4.08
CA ASP A 81 -16.35 -43.62 5.54
C ASP A 81 -17.38 -42.54 5.92
N GLY A 82 -18.49 -43.01 6.51
CA GLY A 82 -19.64 -42.24 7.00
C GLY A 82 -19.39 -41.39 8.25
N GLU A 83 -18.15 -41.05 8.57
CA GLU A 83 -17.84 -40.10 9.64
C GLU A 83 -17.77 -38.68 9.06
N SER A 84 -18.79 -37.89 9.40
CA SER A 84 -18.84 -36.42 9.28
C SER A 84 -17.98 -35.88 8.15
N ARG A 85 -18.51 -35.85 6.91
CA ARG A 85 -17.89 -35.17 5.76
C ARG A 85 -17.63 -33.71 6.14
N LEU A 86 -16.50 -33.45 6.80
CA LEU A 86 -16.06 -32.11 7.14
C LEU A 86 -15.95 -31.40 5.80
N GLN A 87 -16.80 -30.39 5.65
CA GLN A 87 -17.01 -29.72 4.39
C GLN A 87 -15.68 -29.08 3.98
N LYS A 88 -15.10 -29.57 2.88
CA LYS A 88 -13.83 -29.08 2.34
C LYS A 88 -14.10 -27.88 1.45
N LEU A 89 -13.28 -26.85 1.62
CA LEU A 89 -13.23 -25.71 0.71
C LEU A 89 -12.38 -26.10 -0.50
N TYR A 90 -12.86 -25.80 -1.70
CA TYR A 90 -12.14 -26.06 -2.95
C TYR A 90 -11.85 -24.73 -3.63
N LEU A 91 -10.58 -24.35 -3.68
CA LEU A 91 -10.17 -23.09 -4.31
C LEU A 91 -9.92 -23.31 -5.81
N GLU A 92 -10.45 -22.41 -6.63
CA GLU A 92 -10.25 -22.44 -8.08
C GLU A 92 -8.97 -21.68 -8.44
N ARG A 93 -8.01 -22.37 -9.07
CA ARG A 93 -6.77 -21.73 -9.53
C ARG A 93 -7.08 -20.80 -10.67
N GLN A 94 -6.70 -19.55 -10.51
CA GLN A 94 -6.77 -18.54 -11.55
C GLN A 94 -5.37 -18.32 -12.15
N PRO A 95 -5.24 -18.17 -13.49
CA PRO A 95 -3.97 -17.78 -14.09
C PRO A 95 -3.49 -16.45 -13.51
N PHE A 96 -2.20 -16.39 -13.21
CA PHE A 96 -1.59 -15.17 -12.72
C PHE A 96 -1.70 -14.08 -13.82
N PRO A 97 -2.15 -12.85 -13.49
CA PRO A 97 -2.23 -11.80 -14.50
C PRO A 97 -0.84 -11.50 -15.05
N ALA A 98 -0.76 -11.11 -16.32
CA ALA A 98 0.52 -10.77 -16.96
C ALA A 98 1.30 -9.73 -16.12
N THR A 99 2.63 -9.84 -16.12
CA THR A 99 3.51 -8.94 -15.38
C THR A 99 3.21 -7.48 -15.77
N GLY A 100 2.94 -6.64 -14.76
CA GLY A 100 2.59 -5.24 -14.97
C GLY A 100 1.17 -5.00 -15.53
N ALA A 101 0.27 -5.98 -15.52
CA ALA A 101 -1.11 -5.83 -16.03
C ALA A 101 -1.88 -4.66 -15.37
N PHE A 102 -1.54 -4.26 -14.15
CA PHE A 102 -2.15 -3.15 -13.43
C PHE A 102 -1.32 -1.87 -13.45
N MET A 103 -0.07 -1.93 -13.94
CA MET A 103 0.85 -0.81 -13.91
C MET A 103 0.28 0.44 -14.57
N GLY A 104 0.34 1.58 -13.87
CA GLY A 104 -0.15 2.87 -14.38
C GLY A 104 -1.67 3.02 -14.40
N LYS A 105 -2.44 1.99 -14.04
CA LYS A 105 -3.92 2.00 -14.07
C LYS A 105 -4.58 2.52 -12.78
N CYS A 106 -3.81 2.79 -11.73
CA CYS A 106 -4.34 3.34 -10.48
C CYS A 106 -4.41 4.86 -10.55
N TRP A 107 -5.58 5.42 -10.27
CA TRP A 107 -5.88 6.84 -10.37
C TRP A 107 -6.51 7.35 -9.08
N ARG A 108 -6.12 8.56 -8.68
CA ARG A 108 -6.71 9.31 -7.58
C ARG A 108 -7.62 10.40 -8.14
N ASN A 109 -8.86 10.45 -7.67
CA ASN A 109 -9.75 11.57 -7.97
C ASN A 109 -9.28 12.81 -7.18
N PRO A 110 -8.99 13.95 -7.84
CA PRO A 110 -8.46 15.15 -7.17
C PRO A 110 -9.44 15.78 -6.18
N ILE A 111 -10.76 15.57 -6.37
CA ILE A 111 -11.81 16.16 -5.53
C ILE A 111 -12.13 15.24 -4.36
N THR A 112 -12.49 13.98 -4.64
CA THR A 112 -12.96 13.05 -3.60
C THR A 112 -11.83 12.31 -2.89
N ALA A 113 -10.60 12.41 -3.38
CA ALA A 113 -9.45 11.60 -2.98
C ALA A 113 -9.64 10.08 -3.13
N LYS A 114 -10.74 9.61 -3.72
CA LYS A 114 -10.98 8.19 -3.96
C LYS A 114 -9.95 7.65 -4.94
N LEU A 115 -9.38 6.52 -4.59
CA LEU A 115 -8.41 5.79 -5.39
C LEU A 115 -9.13 4.65 -6.11
N MET A 116 -8.88 4.50 -7.40
CA MET A 116 -9.55 3.50 -8.24
C MET A 116 -8.54 2.89 -9.20
N LEU A 117 -8.58 1.57 -9.34
CA LEU A 117 -7.85 0.85 -10.38
C LEU A 117 -8.75 0.76 -11.62
N LYS A 118 -8.41 1.51 -12.67
CA LYS A 118 -9.20 1.55 -13.92
C LYS A 118 -8.91 0.34 -14.79
N LYS A 119 -9.88 -0.12 -15.60
CA LYS A 119 -9.69 -1.16 -16.63
C LYS A 119 -9.15 -2.49 -16.06
N VAL A 120 -9.71 -2.93 -14.93
CA VAL A 120 -9.47 -4.25 -14.34
C VAL A 120 -10.66 -5.12 -14.69
N SER A 121 -10.44 -6.27 -15.34
CA SER A 121 -11.51 -7.24 -15.53
C SER A 121 -11.97 -7.75 -14.17
N THR A 122 -13.27 -7.95 -13.99
CA THR A 122 -13.83 -8.66 -12.83
C THR A 122 -13.25 -10.06 -12.69
N ASP A 123 -12.77 -10.63 -13.79
CA ASP A 123 -12.11 -11.95 -13.79
C ASP A 123 -10.83 -11.93 -12.97
N ASN A 124 -10.11 -10.79 -12.90
CA ASN A 124 -8.84 -10.65 -12.20
C ASN A 124 -8.97 -10.46 -10.68
N ASN A 125 -10.16 -10.73 -10.12
CA ASN A 125 -10.41 -10.63 -8.70
C ASN A 125 -10.10 -11.98 -8.02
N PHE A 126 -8.88 -12.14 -7.52
CA PHE A 126 -8.49 -13.25 -6.66
C PHE A 126 -8.43 -12.78 -5.20
N GLN A 127 -8.88 -13.63 -4.29
CA GLN A 127 -8.96 -13.32 -2.86
C GLN A 127 -7.79 -13.89 -2.07
N ILE A 128 -7.13 -14.91 -2.64
CA ILE A 128 -6.09 -15.69 -1.98
C ILE A 128 -4.87 -15.75 -2.89
N ILE A 129 -3.70 -15.62 -2.28
CA ILE A 129 -2.41 -15.86 -2.91
C ILE A 129 -1.80 -17.08 -2.25
N ASP A 130 -1.38 -18.00 -3.09
CA ASP A 130 -0.54 -19.12 -2.71
C ASP A 130 0.91 -18.79 -3.06
N LEU A 131 1.76 -18.68 -2.04
CA LEU A 131 3.19 -18.48 -2.26
C LEU A 131 3.86 -19.72 -2.86
N PHE A 132 3.22 -20.88 -2.77
CA PHE A 132 3.71 -22.14 -3.32
C PHE A 132 3.16 -22.40 -4.74
N THR A 133 3.88 -23.16 -5.57
CA THR A 133 3.48 -23.53 -6.93
C THR A 133 2.47 -24.69 -7.00
N ARG A 134 1.39 -24.65 -6.21
CA ARG A 134 0.42 -25.77 -6.16
C ARG A 134 -0.59 -25.74 -7.31
N SER A 135 -0.82 -26.91 -7.90
CA SER A 135 -1.83 -27.09 -8.94
C SER A 135 -3.26 -26.95 -8.41
N ARG A 136 -3.50 -27.38 -7.16
CA ARG A 136 -4.81 -27.33 -6.48
C ARG A 136 -4.64 -27.05 -4.99
N VAL A 137 -5.59 -26.33 -4.42
CA VAL A 137 -5.69 -26.09 -2.97
C VAL A 137 -7.09 -26.49 -2.50
N ALA A 138 -7.15 -27.47 -1.61
CA ALA A 138 -8.38 -27.93 -0.99
C ALA A 138 -8.12 -28.39 0.45
N GLY A 139 -9.07 -28.15 1.34
CA GLY A 139 -8.95 -28.52 2.75
C GLY A 139 -10.09 -27.99 3.60
N THR A 140 -10.15 -28.43 4.85
CA THR A 140 -11.03 -27.84 5.86
C THR A 140 -10.53 -26.43 6.24
N PRO A 141 -11.38 -25.52 6.74
CA PRO A 141 -10.96 -24.20 7.20
C PRO A 141 -9.79 -24.24 8.21
N GLN A 142 -9.75 -25.26 9.07
CA GLN A 142 -8.70 -25.46 10.05
C GLN A 142 -7.37 -25.87 9.41
N GLU A 143 -7.41 -26.73 8.39
CA GLU A 143 -6.21 -27.11 7.62
C GLU A 143 -5.67 -25.92 6.83
N LEU A 144 -6.54 -25.18 6.14
CA LEU A 144 -6.15 -24.00 5.35
C LEU A 144 -5.64 -22.85 6.22
N ALA A 145 -6.19 -22.66 7.43
CA ALA A 145 -5.68 -21.67 8.39
C ALA A 145 -4.28 -22.00 8.91
N ARG A 146 -3.93 -23.30 8.98
CA ARG A 146 -2.61 -23.79 9.40
C ARG A 146 -1.58 -23.73 8.27
N ASP A 147 -2.02 -23.64 7.03
CA ASP A 147 -1.17 -23.55 5.86
C ASP A 147 -0.30 -22.28 5.91
N PRO A 148 1.04 -22.41 5.88
CA PRO A 148 1.92 -21.26 5.98
C PRO A 148 2.04 -20.45 4.68
N TYR A 149 1.55 -20.96 3.53
CA TYR A 149 1.77 -20.35 2.22
C TYR A 149 0.54 -19.62 1.65
N LEU A 150 -0.62 -19.69 2.33
CA LEU A 150 -1.86 -19.05 1.89
C LEU A 150 -2.07 -17.70 2.58
N TYR A 151 -2.20 -16.65 1.78
CA TYR A 151 -2.35 -15.27 2.26
C TYR A 151 -3.48 -14.55 1.54
N LYS A 152 -4.03 -13.54 2.21
CA LYS A 152 -4.91 -12.54 1.63
C LYS A 152 -4.06 -11.33 1.21
N PRO A 153 -4.12 -10.90 -0.07
CA PRO A 153 -3.53 -9.63 -0.46
C PRO A 153 -4.40 -8.47 0.00
N VAL A 154 -3.79 -7.54 0.73
CA VAL A 154 -4.39 -6.26 1.10
C VAL A 154 -3.68 -5.16 0.32
N ILE A 155 -4.38 -4.56 -0.63
CA ILE A 155 -3.80 -3.54 -1.51
C ILE A 155 -3.45 -2.27 -0.71
N LEU A 156 -2.18 -1.88 -0.73
CA LEU A 156 -1.70 -0.60 -0.24
C LEU A 156 -2.09 0.49 -1.25
N THR A 157 -3.35 0.90 -1.18
CA THR A 157 -4.02 1.62 -2.28
C THR A 157 -3.35 2.96 -2.59
N LEU A 158 -3.00 3.74 -1.56
CA LEU A 158 -2.34 5.03 -1.74
C LEU A 158 -0.91 4.88 -2.27
N ARG A 159 -0.13 3.94 -1.72
CA ARG A 159 1.22 3.63 -2.24
C ARG A 159 1.20 3.11 -3.66
N THR A 160 0.24 2.27 -4.01
CA THR A 160 0.05 1.78 -5.38
C THR A 160 -0.23 2.94 -6.34
N TRP A 161 -1.04 3.92 -5.94
CA TRP A 161 -1.23 5.12 -6.75
C TRP A 161 0.04 5.96 -6.86
N ILE A 162 0.78 6.18 -5.76
CA ILE A 162 2.07 6.87 -5.76
C ILE A 162 3.06 6.18 -6.73
N TYR A 163 3.14 4.86 -6.66
CA TYR A 163 3.95 4.02 -7.54
C TYR A 163 3.59 4.23 -9.01
N HIS A 164 2.31 4.15 -9.33
CA HIS A 164 1.82 4.38 -10.68
C HIS A 164 2.01 5.82 -11.16
N ASP A 165 1.96 6.80 -10.26
CA ASP A 165 2.19 8.20 -10.59
C ASP A 165 3.63 8.47 -10.96
N PHE A 166 4.59 7.95 -10.19
CA PHE A 166 6.01 8.01 -10.54
C PHE A 166 6.32 7.29 -11.85
N PHE A 167 5.72 6.11 -12.06
CA PHE A 167 5.84 5.36 -13.31
C PHE A 167 5.35 6.20 -14.51
N ARG A 168 4.16 6.82 -14.43
CA ARG A 168 3.63 7.69 -15.49
C ARG A 168 4.49 8.93 -15.75
N GLN A 169 5.06 9.52 -14.70
CA GLN A 169 5.95 10.67 -14.81
C GLN A 169 7.31 10.32 -15.43
N LYS A 170 7.60 9.02 -15.67
CA LYS A 170 8.91 8.53 -16.12
C LYS A 170 10.05 9.07 -15.26
N LYS A 171 9.78 9.37 -13.98
CA LYS A 171 10.80 9.72 -13.01
C LYS A 171 11.53 8.44 -12.67
N LEU A 172 12.51 8.10 -13.51
CA LEU A 172 13.44 7.01 -13.25
C LEU A 172 14.21 7.38 -11.98
N VAL A 173 14.05 6.57 -10.93
CA VAL A 173 15.00 6.58 -9.83
C VAL A 173 16.32 6.16 -10.46
N ALA A 174 17.35 7.00 -10.38
CA ALA A 174 18.62 6.80 -11.07
C ALA A 174 19.41 5.56 -10.60
N SER A 175 18.84 4.73 -9.74
CA SER A 175 19.40 3.45 -9.33
C SER A 175 19.28 2.44 -10.47
N ALA A 176 20.37 1.72 -10.76
CA ALA A 176 20.40 0.59 -11.69
C ALA A 176 19.58 -0.64 -11.21
N ASP A 177 18.96 -0.55 -10.04
CA ASP A 177 18.19 -1.61 -9.41
C ASP A 177 16.76 -1.69 -9.98
N GLU A 178 16.38 -2.88 -10.44
CA GLU A 178 15.04 -3.19 -10.95
C GLU A 178 13.94 -2.87 -9.92
N ASN A 179 14.25 -3.02 -8.64
CA ASN A 179 13.34 -2.77 -7.54
C ASN A 179 13.38 -1.32 -7.04
N GLY A 180 14.28 -0.48 -7.56
CA GLY A 180 14.55 0.85 -7.01
C GLY A 180 13.32 1.76 -6.88
N MET A 181 12.38 1.66 -7.81
CA MET A 181 11.12 2.41 -7.74
C MET A 181 10.21 1.94 -6.60
N VAL A 182 10.12 0.62 -6.37
CA VAL A 182 9.31 0.06 -5.27
C VAL A 182 9.93 0.46 -3.93
N LYS A 183 11.26 0.34 -3.79
CA LYS A 183 11.99 0.77 -2.59
C LYS A 183 11.73 2.24 -2.27
N TRP A 184 11.85 3.08 -3.30
CA TRP A 184 11.59 4.51 -3.17
C TRP A 184 10.17 4.79 -2.68
N VAL A 185 9.15 4.16 -3.28
CA VAL A 185 7.75 4.36 -2.92
C VAL A 185 7.42 3.86 -1.52
N LEU A 186 7.98 2.71 -1.12
CA LEU A 186 7.79 2.16 0.21
C LEU A 186 8.36 3.09 1.29
N ASN A 187 9.46 3.78 0.99
CA ASN A 187 10.07 4.75 1.89
C ASN A 187 9.33 6.11 1.97
N ILE A 188 8.36 6.38 1.10
CA ILE A 188 7.60 7.64 1.15
C ILE A 188 6.60 7.60 2.32
N PRO A 189 6.59 8.62 3.20
CA PRO A 189 5.58 8.73 4.24
C PRO A 189 4.18 8.95 3.66
N CYS A 190 3.23 8.07 3.98
CA CYS A 190 1.83 8.23 3.61
C CYS A 190 0.88 7.53 4.59
N VAL A 191 -0.43 7.75 4.43
CA VAL A 191 -1.48 7.12 5.26
C VAL A 191 -2.06 5.93 4.48
N ASP A 192 -1.71 4.72 4.87
CA ASP A 192 -2.28 3.50 4.28
C ASP A 192 -3.56 3.02 4.98
N ALA A 193 -3.85 3.57 6.15
CA ALA A 193 -5.06 3.23 6.90
C ALA A 193 -6.30 3.53 6.04
N PRO A 194 -7.32 2.65 6.02
CA PRO A 194 -8.56 2.86 5.28
C PRO A 194 -9.49 3.85 6.01
N ILE A 195 -8.96 5.01 6.38
CA ILE A 195 -9.66 6.07 7.11
C ILE A 195 -9.86 7.30 6.22
N ASN A 196 -10.81 8.15 6.63
CA ASN A 196 -10.93 9.47 6.05
C ASN A 196 -9.83 10.39 6.61
N SER A 197 -8.67 10.44 5.95
CA SER A 197 -7.51 11.21 6.37
C SER A 197 -7.58 12.72 6.06
N GLY A 198 -8.78 13.28 5.86
CA GLY A 198 -8.96 14.69 5.50
C GLY A 198 -8.43 15.08 4.11
N GLN A 199 -8.01 14.10 3.30
CA GLN A 199 -7.39 14.33 1.99
C GLN A 199 -8.36 14.76 0.87
N ARG A 200 -9.66 14.85 1.17
CA ARG A 200 -10.68 15.36 0.24
C ARG A 200 -10.41 16.82 -0.08
N SER A 201 -10.72 17.29 -1.28
CA SER A 201 -10.63 18.71 -1.64
C SER A 201 -11.75 19.53 -1.01
N SER A 202 -11.47 20.81 -0.72
CA SER A 202 -12.48 21.79 -0.29
C SER A 202 -13.58 22.04 -1.33
N VAL A 203 -13.32 21.72 -2.60
CA VAL A 203 -14.30 21.79 -3.69
C VAL A 203 -15.59 21.04 -3.34
N LEU A 204 -15.50 19.93 -2.60
CA LEU A 204 -16.67 19.14 -2.20
C LEU A 204 -17.68 19.95 -1.35
N PHE A 205 -17.19 20.88 -0.54
CA PHE A 205 -18.01 21.74 0.32
C PHE A 205 -18.37 23.06 -0.36
N TYR A 206 -17.44 23.61 -1.17
CA TYR A 206 -17.68 24.85 -1.90
C TYR A 206 -18.73 24.69 -3.01
N MET A 207 -18.86 23.51 -3.62
CA MET A 207 -19.84 23.28 -4.70
C MET A 207 -21.30 23.53 -4.24
N PRO A 208 -21.82 22.87 -3.18
CA PRO A 208 -23.15 23.18 -2.67
C PRO A 208 -23.22 24.57 -2.01
N MET A 209 -22.15 25.04 -1.36
CA MET A 209 -22.09 26.37 -0.75
C MET A 209 -22.40 27.49 -1.75
N VAL A 210 -21.85 27.43 -2.97
CA VAL A 210 -22.11 28.44 -4.01
C VAL A 210 -23.60 28.55 -4.34
N LEU A 211 -24.36 27.45 -4.30
CA LEU A 211 -25.82 27.50 -4.51
C LEU A 211 -26.51 28.34 -3.42
N PHE A 212 -26.10 28.18 -2.16
CA PHE A 212 -26.68 28.92 -1.04
C PHE A 212 -26.24 30.38 -0.99
N THR A 213 -25.08 30.71 -1.56
CA THR A 213 -24.65 32.11 -1.68
C THR A 213 -25.60 32.92 -2.55
N ALA A 214 -26.36 32.30 -3.47
CA ALA A 214 -27.37 33.00 -4.26
C ALA A 214 -28.52 33.58 -3.40
N PHE A 215 -28.82 32.98 -2.25
CA PHE A 215 -29.86 33.50 -1.34
C PHE A 215 -29.45 34.78 -0.61
N THR A 216 -28.16 35.10 -0.58
CA THR A 216 -27.66 36.36 0.01
C THR A 216 -28.11 37.59 -0.79
N LYS A 217 -28.47 37.41 -2.07
CA LYS A 217 -28.75 38.49 -3.04
C LYS A 217 -27.57 39.48 -3.20
N ASP A 218 -26.38 39.13 -2.73
CA ASP A 218 -25.16 39.93 -2.86
C ASP A 218 -24.28 39.38 -3.98
N ALA A 219 -24.14 40.16 -5.06
CA ALA A 219 -23.33 39.80 -6.21
C ALA A 219 -21.85 39.60 -5.85
N ALA A 220 -21.32 40.34 -4.87
CA ALA A 220 -19.93 40.21 -4.45
C ALA A 220 -19.69 38.86 -3.77
N THR A 221 -20.56 38.47 -2.84
CA THR A 221 -20.51 37.16 -2.16
C THR A 221 -20.63 36.00 -3.15
N VAL A 222 -21.54 36.07 -4.12
CA VAL A 222 -21.70 35.03 -5.16
C VAL A 222 -20.45 34.95 -6.05
N ALA A 223 -19.97 36.08 -6.57
CA ALA A 223 -18.81 36.12 -7.45
C ALA A 223 -17.55 35.59 -6.77
N THR A 224 -17.29 36.01 -5.54
CA THR A 224 -16.12 35.56 -4.76
C THR A 224 -16.20 34.07 -4.41
N SER A 225 -17.38 33.54 -4.12
CA SER A 225 -17.59 32.11 -3.87
C SER A 225 -17.34 31.26 -5.12
N LEU A 226 -17.77 31.74 -6.30
CA LEU A 226 -17.51 31.07 -7.57
C LEU A 226 -16.01 31.09 -7.93
N MET A 227 -15.35 32.25 -7.76
CA MET A 227 -13.89 32.36 -7.95
C MET A 227 -13.13 31.42 -7.01
N ALA A 228 -13.52 31.34 -5.74
CA ALA A 228 -12.92 30.42 -4.78
C ALA A 228 -13.11 28.96 -5.20
N LEU A 229 -14.32 28.57 -5.65
CA LEU A 229 -14.58 27.22 -6.14
C LEU A 229 -13.66 26.84 -7.31
N ILE A 230 -13.52 27.72 -8.30
CA ILE A 230 -12.65 27.50 -9.47
C ILE A 230 -11.19 27.40 -9.04
N ALA A 231 -10.71 28.34 -8.21
CA ALA A 231 -9.33 28.34 -7.71
C ALA A 231 -9.01 27.07 -6.91
N LEU A 232 -9.91 26.63 -6.04
CA LEU A 232 -9.77 25.38 -5.29
C LEU A 232 -9.79 24.15 -6.22
N GLY A 233 -10.60 24.18 -7.29
CA GLY A 233 -10.63 23.15 -8.33
C GLY A 233 -9.31 23.00 -9.06
N VAL A 234 -8.73 24.13 -9.51
CA VAL A 234 -7.42 24.18 -10.16
C VAL A 234 -6.33 23.69 -9.20
N LEU A 235 -6.33 24.18 -7.96
CA LEU A 235 -5.34 23.78 -6.95
C LEU A 235 -5.43 22.27 -6.65
N ALA A 236 -6.64 21.72 -6.55
CA ALA A 236 -6.86 20.29 -6.34
C ALA A 236 -6.32 19.46 -7.50
N ALA A 237 -6.50 19.91 -8.75
CA ALA A 237 -5.94 19.24 -9.92
C ALA A 237 -4.40 19.31 -9.93
N MET A 238 -3.81 20.49 -9.67
CA MET A 238 -2.35 20.70 -9.64
C MET A 238 -1.66 19.91 -8.52
N CYS A 239 -2.29 19.83 -7.35
CA CYS A 239 -1.75 19.09 -6.20
C CYS A 239 -2.03 17.59 -6.28
N ASN A 240 -2.74 17.08 -7.29
CA ASN A 240 -3.01 15.64 -7.43
C ASN A 240 -1.83 14.84 -8.00
N SER A 241 -0.63 15.15 -7.52
CA SER A 241 0.61 14.42 -7.80
C SER A 241 1.11 13.75 -6.53
N ALA A 242 1.85 12.66 -6.65
CA ALA A 242 2.40 11.90 -5.52
C ALA A 242 3.21 12.75 -4.53
N GLN A 243 3.80 13.86 -4.98
CA GLN A 243 4.62 14.73 -4.14
C GLN A 243 3.81 15.82 -3.40
N LEU A 244 2.67 16.23 -3.95
CA LEU A 244 1.92 17.41 -3.47
C LEU A 244 0.55 17.06 -2.88
N TYR A 245 0.06 15.84 -3.04
CA TYR A 245 -1.32 15.50 -2.63
C TYR A 245 -1.59 15.72 -1.14
N SER A 246 -0.60 15.53 -0.28
CA SER A 246 -0.71 15.76 1.17
C SER A 246 -0.71 17.24 1.55
N ARG A 247 -0.33 18.13 0.63
CA ARG A 247 -0.20 19.59 0.87
C ARG A 247 -1.34 20.41 0.27
N VAL A 248 -2.29 19.78 -0.42
CA VAL A 248 -3.41 20.47 -1.09
C VAL A 248 -4.20 21.36 -0.11
N ARG A 249 -4.44 20.87 1.11
CA ARG A 249 -5.18 21.62 2.14
C ARG A 249 -4.39 22.84 2.63
N LEU A 250 -3.10 22.66 2.90
CA LEU A 250 -2.21 23.75 3.30
C LEU A 250 -2.18 24.87 2.26
N TYR A 251 -2.01 24.53 0.97
CA TYR A 251 -2.00 25.52 -0.10
C TYR A 251 -3.36 26.17 -0.36
N SER A 252 -4.45 25.53 0.06
CA SER A 252 -5.80 26.09 -0.07
C SER A 252 -6.17 27.09 1.03
N ILE A 253 -5.43 27.12 2.16
CA ILE A 253 -5.75 27.99 3.31
C ILE A 253 -5.84 29.47 2.90
N PRO A 254 -4.87 30.07 2.18
CA PRO A 254 -4.95 31.50 1.84
C PRO A 254 -6.20 31.87 1.04
N MET A 255 -6.59 31.02 0.08
CA MET A 255 -7.80 31.23 -0.72
C MET A 255 -9.07 31.14 0.13
N ARG A 256 -9.13 30.17 1.06
CA ARG A 256 -10.27 29.99 1.96
C ARG A 256 -10.39 31.14 2.97
N LEU A 257 -9.28 31.60 3.53
CA LEU A 257 -9.27 32.75 4.45
C LEU A 257 -9.66 34.05 3.74
N CYS A 258 -9.20 34.26 2.50
CA CYS A 258 -9.60 35.40 1.69
C CYS A 258 -11.12 35.39 1.43
N HIS A 259 -11.67 34.25 1.00
CA HIS A 259 -13.10 34.09 0.78
C HIS A 259 -13.91 34.30 2.07
N LEU A 260 -13.51 33.70 3.19
CA LEU A 260 -14.15 33.90 4.49
C LEU A 260 -14.12 35.37 4.91
N GLY A 261 -13.01 36.07 4.71
CA GLY A 261 -12.89 37.50 5.01
C GLY A 261 -13.88 38.34 4.20
N VAL A 262 -14.03 38.05 2.90
CA VAL A 262 -15.03 38.73 2.06
C VAL A 262 -16.45 38.47 2.56
N VAL A 263 -16.79 37.21 2.87
CA VAL A 263 -18.13 36.86 3.40
C VAL A 263 -18.42 37.60 4.72
N ILE A 264 -17.44 37.72 5.61
CA ILE A 264 -17.62 38.46 6.89
C ILE A 264 -17.84 39.96 6.63
N LEU A 265 -17.06 40.56 5.72
CA LEU A 265 -17.20 41.98 5.37
C LEU A 265 -18.55 42.27 4.70
N THR A 266 -19.02 41.41 3.79
CA THR A 266 -20.31 41.59 3.13
C THR A 266 -21.47 41.45 4.11
N VAL A 267 -21.42 40.48 5.03
CA VAL A 267 -22.40 40.35 6.13
C VAL A 267 -22.44 41.61 7.00
N ALA A 268 -21.28 42.18 7.35
CA ALA A 268 -21.20 43.37 8.19
C ALA A 268 -21.78 44.63 7.53
N GLN A 269 -21.77 44.70 6.19
CA GLN A 269 -22.28 45.84 5.42
C GLN A 269 -23.72 45.64 4.91
N SER A 270 -24.25 44.41 4.95
CA SER A 270 -25.56 44.08 4.39
C SER A 270 -26.71 44.42 5.33
N THR A 271 -27.78 44.99 4.78
CA THR A 271 -29.10 44.99 5.44
C THR A 271 -29.71 43.60 5.33
N LEU A 272 -29.84 42.90 6.45
CA LEU A 272 -30.18 41.48 6.48
C LEU A 272 -31.69 41.24 6.30
N ASP A 273 -32.10 40.83 5.10
CA ASP A 273 -33.38 40.17 4.84
C ASP A 273 -33.34 38.72 5.36
N THR A 274 -34.49 38.16 5.73
CA THR A 274 -34.61 36.78 6.28
C THR A 274 -33.97 35.74 5.36
N MET A 275 -34.16 35.89 4.03
CA MET A 275 -33.54 35.00 3.05
C MET A 275 -32.01 35.15 2.99
N ALA A 276 -31.50 36.37 3.14
CA ALA A 276 -30.07 36.61 3.15
C ALA A 276 -29.41 36.00 4.40
N VAL A 277 -30.07 36.10 5.56
CA VAL A 277 -29.62 35.45 6.81
C VAL A 277 -29.47 33.94 6.62
N ILE A 278 -30.46 33.28 6.00
CA ILE A 278 -30.39 31.84 5.71
C ILE A 278 -29.23 31.52 4.77
N GLY A 279 -29.04 32.30 3.70
CA GLY A 279 -27.94 32.13 2.76
C GLY A 279 -26.56 32.24 3.43
N TYR A 280 -26.37 33.25 4.28
CA TYR A 280 -25.12 33.41 5.03
C TYR A 280 -24.90 32.29 6.06
N LEU A 281 -25.95 31.89 6.80
CA LEU A 281 -25.85 30.82 7.79
C LEU A 281 -25.44 29.49 7.16
N LEU A 282 -26.04 29.12 6.04
CA LEU A 282 -25.66 27.92 5.29
C LEU A 282 -24.24 28.05 4.71
N THR A 283 -23.86 29.23 4.22
CA THR A 283 -22.49 29.50 3.74
C THR A 283 -21.46 29.25 4.85
N PHE A 284 -21.66 29.85 6.03
CA PHE A 284 -20.78 29.61 7.19
C PHE A 284 -20.76 28.16 7.63
N LEU A 285 -21.91 27.47 7.62
CA LEU A 285 -21.99 26.05 7.95
C LEU A 285 -21.10 25.21 7.01
N PHE A 286 -21.13 25.45 5.70
CA PHE A 286 -20.28 24.72 4.75
C PHE A 286 -18.78 25.02 4.94
N ILE A 287 -18.41 26.26 5.28
CA ILE A 287 -17.02 26.61 5.62
C ILE A 287 -16.56 25.88 6.88
N ILE A 288 -17.39 25.85 7.94
CA ILE A 288 -17.10 25.12 9.18
C ILE A 288 -16.95 23.62 8.91
N LEU A 289 -17.87 23.05 8.13
CA LEU A 289 -17.82 21.64 7.73
C LEU A 289 -16.57 21.32 6.89
N ASP A 290 -16.11 22.24 6.04
CA ASP A 290 -14.86 22.08 5.28
C ASP A 290 -13.64 22.02 6.21
N VAL A 291 -13.57 22.92 7.19
CA VAL A 291 -12.46 22.98 8.15
C VAL A 291 -12.46 21.76 9.08
N ALA A 292 -13.63 21.39 9.61
CA ALA A 292 -13.77 20.25 10.52
C ALA A 292 -13.49 18.91 9.81
N ASN A 293 -14.11 18.65 8.65
CA ASN A 293 -13.95 17.38 7.95
C ASN A 293 -12.69 17.31 7.07
N GLY A 294 -12.08 18.45 6.77
CA GLY A 294 -10.86 18.55 5.99
C GLY A 294 -9.63 18.69 6.87
N ASP A 295 -9.42 19.88 7.43
CA ASP A 295 -8.17 20.22 8.13
C ASP A 295 -8.03 19.51 9.48
N LEU A 296 -9.08 19.48 10.31
CA LEU A 296 -9.02 18.77 11.59
C LEU A 296 -8.91 17.25 11.38
N ALA A 297 -9.61 16.69 10.40
CA ALA A 297 -9.44 15.30 9.99
C ALA A 297 -8.00 15.01 9.50
N MET A 298 -7.39 15.92 8.75
CA MET A 298 -6.01 15.78 8.31
C MET A 298 -5.03 15.79 9.49
N LEU A 299 -5.19 16.73 10.44
CA LEU A 299 -4.36 16.81 11.64
C LEU A 299 -4.49 15.57 12.52
N THR A 300 -5.72 15.11 12.79
CA THR A 300 -5.97 13.89 13.58
C THR A 300 -5.49 12.63 12.87
N SER A 301 -5.42 12.65 11.53
CA SER A 301 -4.88 11.54 10.74
C SER A 301 -3.35 11.49 10.69
N TYR A 302 -2.66 12.53 11.14
CA TYR A 302 -1.19 12.59 11.13
C TYR A 302 -0.55 11.42 11.88
N ARG A 303 -1.18 10.93 12.95
CA ARG A 303 -0.75 9.74 13.71
C ARG A 303 -0.72 8.44 12.91
N PHE A 304 -1.37 8.39 11.75
CA PHE A 304 -1.41 7.22 10.86
C PHE A 304 -0.44 7.33 9.68
N TRP A 305 0.43 8.34 9.65
CA TRP A 305 1.51 8.40 8.68
C TRP A 305 2.52 7.30 8.98
N CYS A 306 2.85 6.53 7.94
CA CYS A 306 3.87 5.52 8.01
C CYS A 306 4.68 5.43 6.72
N HIS A 307 5.84 4.83 6.83
CA HIS A 307 6.64 4.36 5.71
C HIS A 307 7.20 2.97 6.02
N TYR A 308 7.73 2.31 5.00
CA TYR A 308 8.24 0.95 5.09
C TYR A 308 9.74 0.96 4.80
N ALA A 309 10.54 0.70 5.83
CA ALA A 309 11.96 0.43 5.70
C ALA A 309 12.14 -1.03 5.27
N ILE A 310 12.78 -1.27 4.14
CA ILE A 310 13.01 -2.64 3.66
C ILE A 310 14.11 -3.27 4.49
N ILE A 311 13.79 -4.35 5.20
CA ILE A 311 14.74 -5.13 5.98
C ILE A 311 15.38 -6.19 5.10
N ARG A 312 14.56 -6.83 4.24
CA ARG A 312 15.02 -7.90 3.37
C ARG A 312 14.27 -7.92 2.05
N GLU A 313 15.00 -8.11 0.97
CA GLU A 313 14.46 -8.40 -0.36
C GLU A 313 14.45 -9.89 -0.60
N LEU A 314 13.34 -10.40 -1.09
CA LEU A 314 13.18 -11.78 -1.50
C LEU A 314 12.93 -11.83 -3.02
N PRO A 315 13.07 -13.02 -3.65
CA PRO A 315 12.76 -13.19 -5.06
C PRO A 315 11.34 -12.72 -5.44
N MET A 316 11.11 -12.54 -6.74
CA MET A 316 9.79 -12.19 -7.29
C MET A 316 9.22 -10.86 -6.76
N ARG A 317 10.08 -9.90 -6.37
CA ARG A 317 9.66 -8.58 -5.85
C ARG A 317 8.83 -8.69 -4.56
N CYS A 318 9.28 -9.57 -3.67
CA CYS A 318 8.80 -9.68 -2.31
C CYS A 318 9.73 -8.93 -1.36
N PHE A 319 9.15 -8.27 -0.36
CA PHE A 319 9.88 -7.43 0.59
C PHE A 319 9.40 -7.72 2.00
N VAL A 320 10.34 -8.01 2.89
CA VAL A 320 10.09 -7.96 4.33
C VAL A 320 10.44 -6.55 4.79
N CYS A 321 9.42 -5.81 5.21
CA CYS A 321 9.52 -4.41 5.58
C CYS A 321 9.27 -4.23 7.07
N ARG A 322 9.94 -3.25 7.68
CA ARG A 322 9.58 -2.69 8.97
C ARG A 322 8.75 -1.44 8.74
N ARG A 323 7.54 -1.41 9.32
CA ARG A 323 6.67 -0.24 9.31
C ARG A 323 7.14 0.73 10.37
N GLU A 324 7.50 1.93 9.95
CA GLU A 324 7.85 3.04 10.83
C GLU A 324 6.70 4.06 10.85
N GLY A 325 6.19 4.37 12.05
CA GLY A 325 5.00 5.19 12.25
C GLY A 325 3.70 4.39 12.35
N ALA A 326 2.56 5.09 12.30
CA ALA A 326 1.21 4.51 12.43
C ALA A 326 1.05 3.50 13.59
N ALA A 327 1.59 3.81 14.78
CA ALA A 327 1.56 2.92 15.95
C ALA A 327 0.14 2.43 16.31
N HIS A 328 -0.86 3.28 16.10
CA HIS A 328 -2.27 3.01 16.40
C HIS A 328 -3.02 2.29 15.26
N LEU A 329 -2.33 1.82 14.21
CA LEU A 329 -3.00 1.13 13.11
C LEU A 329 -3.59 -0.21 13.53
N GLU A 330 -2.94 -0.90 14.47
CA GLU A 330 -3.37 -2.21 14.97
C GLU A 330 -4.61 -2.10 15.87
N GLU A 331 -4.81 -0.96 16.53
CA GLU A 331 -6.05 -0.68 17.26
C GLU A 331 -7.25 -0.57 16.31
N LEU A 332 -7.02 -0.07 15.09
CA LEU A 332 -8.07 0.12 14.08
C LEU A 332 -8.35 -1.14 13.27
N LEU A 333 -7.30 -1.85 12.84
CA LEU A 333 -7.40 -3.01 11.95
C LEU A 333 -7.41 -4.35 12.69
N GLY A 334 -7.11 -4.34 13.99
CA GLY A 334 -6.87 -5.54 14.78
C GLY A 334 -5.42 -5.99 14.75
N GLU A 335 -5.09 -6.94 15.62
CA GLU A 335 -3.76 -7.55 15.66
C GLU A 335 -3.53 -8.40 14.40
N ARG A 336 -2.41 -8.17 13.74
CA ARG A 336 -2.00 -8.94 12.57
C ARG A 336 -1.33 -10.23 13.03
N ALA A 337 -1.75 -11.35 12.44
CA ALA A 337 -1.14 -12.64 12.74
C ALA A 337 0.32 -12.67 12.26
N ALA A 338 1.19 -13.26 13.09
CA ALA A 338 2.59 -13.44 12.74
C ALA A 338 2.77 -14.36 11.52
N ILE A 339 3.71 -13.99 10.65
CA ILE A 339 4.08 -14.77 9.48
C ILE A 339 5.09 -15.84 9.92
N PRO A 340 4.97 -17.10 9.46
CA PRO A 340 5.91 -18.16 9.82
C PRO A 340 7.33 -17.88 9.33
N THR A 341 8.32 -18.24 10.16
CA THR A 341 9.76 -18.08 9.85
C THR A 341 10.19 -18.80 8.57
N THR A 342 9.49 -19.88 8.20
CA THR A 342 9.69 -20.59 6.93
C THR A 342 9.44 -19.72 5.70
N VAL A 343 8.59 -18.69 5.80
CA VAL A 343 8.17 -17.83 4.68
C VAL A 343 8.98 -16.53 4.60
N HIS A 344 9.45 -16.00 5.72
CA HIS A 344 10.19 -14.73 5.73
C HIS A 344 11.68 -14.87 6.06
N GLY A 345 12.11 -16.00 6.64
CA GLY A 345 13.52 -16.29 6.94
C GLY A 345 14.16 -15.38 8.01
N LEU A 346 13.36 -14.79 8.91
CA LEU A 346 13.86 -14.07 10.10
C LEU A 346 13.66 -14.95 11.34
N SER A 347 14.44 -14.72 12.39
CA SER A 347 14.33 -15.49 13.64
C SER A 347 13.05 -15.19 14.41
N THR A 348 12.61 -13.92 14.45
CA THR A 348 11.42 -13.48 15.17
C THR A 348 10.61 -12.52 14.29
N TRP A 349 9.29 -12.69 14.25
CA TRP A 349 8.38 -11.77 13.58
C TRP A 349 7.89 -10.71 14.57
N LEU A 350 8.30 -9.46 14.37
CA LEU A 350 7.85 -8.33 15.19
C LEU A 350 6.52 -7.78 14.68
N LYS A 351 5.72 -7.18 15.55
CA LYS A 351 4.45 -6.51 15.17
C LYS A 351 4.66 -5.42 14.11
N GLU A 352 5.81 -4.75 14.14
CA GLU A 352 6.16 -3.71 13.17
C GLU A 352 6.48 -4.28 11.77
N TYR A 353 6.70 -5.59 11.63
CA TYR A 353 7.01 -6.17 10.33
C TYR A 353 5.76 -6.35 9.46
N SER A 354 5.96 -6.15 8.17
CA SER A 354 4.97 -6.34 7.11
C SER A 354 5.62 -7.08 5.96
N PHE A 355 4.89 -8.04 5.38
CA PHE A 355 5.32 -8.71 4.18
C PHE A 355 4.62 -8.08 2.99
N VAL A 356 5.38 -7.36 2.17
CA VAL A 356 4.87 -6.56 1.05
C VAL A 356 5.33 -7.18 -0.25
N VAL A 357 4.42 -7.32 -1.20
CA VAL A 357 4.68 -7.92 -2.51
C VAL A 357 4.16 -7.01 -3.61
N GLU A 358 4.84 -6.99 -4.76
CA GLU A 358 4.31 -6.38 -5.97
C GLU A 358 3.55 -7.43 -6.81
N LEU A 359 2.24 -7.24 -6.97
CA LEU A 359 1.38 -8.10 -7.77
C LEU A 359 0.95 -7.36 -9.03
N CYS A 360 1.61 -7.68 -10.15
CA CYS A 360 1.28 -7.15 -11.47
C CYS A 360 1.22 -5.60 -11.51
N GLY A 361 2.02 -4.90 -10.70
CA GLY A 361 2.02 -3.44 -10.56
C GLY A 361 1.28 -2.91 -9.31
N ALA A 362 0.50 -3.73 -8.60
CA ALA A 362 -0.12 -3.34 -7.34
C ALA A 362 0.78 -3.68 -6.15
N LEU A 363 0.95 -2.75 -5.21
CA LEU A 363 1.65 -3.04 -3.96
C LEU A 363 0.64 -3.59 -2.95
N CYS A 364 0.87 -4.80 -2.49
CA CYS A 364 -0.02 -5.49 -1.57
C CYS A 364 0.75 -5.92 -0.31
N GLN A 365 0.15 -5.71 0.85
CA GLN A 365 0.57 -6.36 2.07
C GLN A 365 -0.07 -7.75 2.11
N LEU A 366 0.70 -8.78 2.42
CA LEU A 366 0.18 -10.12 2.64
C LEU A 366 -0.20 -10.29 4.10
N GLU A 367 -1.45 -10.68 4.32
CA GLU A 367 -1.99 -10.97 5.65
C GLU A 367 -2.45 -12.42 5.71
N ARG A 368 -2.27 -13.06 6.87
CA ARG A 368 -2.79 -14.42 7.06
C ARG A 368 -4.30 -14.37 7.16
N ILE A 369 -4.95 -15.30 6.47
CA ILE A 369 -6.40 -15.45 6.51
C ILE A 369 -6.78 -16.08 7.85
N SER A 370 -7.65 -15.40 8.58
CA SER A 370 -8.12 -15.88 9.88
C SER A 370 -9.03 -17.11 9.72
N LEU A 371 -9.11 -17.95 10.76
CA LEU A 371 -10.02 -19.11 10.74
C LEU A 371 -11.48 -18.70 10.47
N LYS A 372 -11.91 -17.56 11.02
CA LYS A 372 -13.25 -17.00 10.80
C LYS A 372 -13.48 -16.64 9.33
N GLU A 373 -12.49 -16.04 8.66
CA GLU A 373 -12.58 -15.74 7.24
C GLU A 373 -12.65 -17.02 6.40
N TRP A 374 -11.87 -18.05 6.73
CA TRP A 374 -11.96 -19.35 6.06
C TRP A 374 -13.34 -20.01 6.23
N GLN A 375 -13.92 -19.94 7.42
CA GLN A 375 -15.28 -20.41 7.67
C GLN A 375 -16.32 -19.62 6.86
N ALA A 376 -16.17 -18.29 6.78
CA ALA A 376 -17.05 -17.46 5.96
C ALA A 376 -16.96 -17.83 4.47
N LEU A 377 -15.75 -18.09 3.94
CA LEU A 377 -15.57 -18.53 2.54
C LEU A 377 -16.24 -19.89 2.28
N LEU A 378 -16.21 -20.80 3.25
CA LEU A 378 -16.88 -22.09 3.15
C LEU A 378 -18.41 -21.91 3.12
N GLU A 379 -18.96 -21.09 4.01
CA GLU A 379 -20.39 -20.74 4.03
C GLU A 379 -20.82 -20.08 2.72
N GLU A 380 -20.01 -19.18 2.16
CA GLU A 380 -20.27 -18.54 0.88
C GLU A 380 -20.32 -19.55 -0.28
N GLN A 381 -19.38 -20.49 -0.33
CA GLN A 381 -19.37 -21.57 -1.31
C GLN A 381 -20.63 -22.45 -1.17
N HIS A 382 -21.08 -22.69 0.06
CA HIS A 382 -22.28 -23.48 0.37
C HIS A 382 -23.56 -22.78 -0.05
N ASN A 383 -23.59 -21.46 0.05
CA ASN A 383 -24.69 -20.61 -0.40
C ASN A 383 -24.73 -20.42 -1.92
N GLY A 384 -23.92 -21.17 -2.69
CA GLY A 384 -23.90 -21.11 -4.15
C GLY A 384 -23.25 -19.84 -4.71
N LYS A 385 -22.50 -19.07 -3.91
CA LYS A 385 -21.70 -17.97 -4.44
C LYS A 385 -20.57 -18.52 -5.33
N PRO A 386 -20.04 -17.70 -6.26
CA PRO A 386 -18.90 -18.10 -7.09
C PRO A 386 -17.75 -18.65 -6.23
N LYS A 387 -17.09 -19.70 -6.71
CA LYS A 387 -15.98 -20.33 -6.00
C LYS A 387 -14.88 -19.32 -5.70
N CYS A 388 -14.27 -19.45 -4.53
CA CYS A 388 -13.14 -18.61 -4.15
C CYS A 388 -11.95 -18.91 -5.07
N LYS A 389 -11.42 -17.86 -5.70
CA LYS A 389 -10.28 -17.96 -6.62
C LYS A 389 -8.98 -17.67 -5.89
N TYR A 390 -7.95 -18.42 -6.23
CA TYR A 390 -6.58 -18.19 -5.77
C TYR A 390 -5.61 -18.07 -6.94
N VAL A 391 -4.51 -17.36 -6.72
CA VAL A 391 -3.39 -17.30 -7.68
C VAL A 391 -2.12 -17.86 -7.05
N THR A 392 -1.35 -18.58 -7.85
CA THR A 392 -0.01 -19.05 -7.45
C THR A 392 1.00 -17.98 -7.76
N PHE A 393 1.75 -17.54 -6.76
CA PHE A 393 2.81 -16.55 -6.89
C PHE A 393 4.17 -17.21 -7.20
N GLY A 394 4.37 -18.45 -6.73
CA GLY A 394 5.53 -19.26 -7.06
C GLY A 394 6.84 -18.78 -6.44
N LEU A 395 6.77 -18.24 -5.22
CA LEU A 395 7.97 -17.95 -4.42
C LEU A 395 8.63 -19.22 -3.90
N PHE A 396 7.83 -20.24 -3.61
CA PHE A 396 8.27 -21.56 -3.15
C PHE A 396 7.79 -22.64 -4.10
N ASP A 397 8.59 -23.69 -4.20
CA ASP A 397 8.26 -24.92 -4.92
C ASP A 397 8.79 -26.14 -4.16
N LYS A 398 8.69 -27.32 -4.75
CA LYS A 398 9.20 -28.55 -4.13
C LYS A 398 10.72 -28.54 -3.93
N LYS A 399 11.46 -27.78 -4.74
CA LYS A 399 12.93 -27.69 -4.68
C LYS A 399 13.39 -26.64 -3.67
N THR A 400 12.58 -25.61 -3.46
CA THR A 400 12.80 -24.46 -2.59
C THR A 400 11.58 -24.29 -1.67
N PRO A 401 11.31 -25.25 -0.76
CA PRO A 401 10.08 -25.25 0.02
C PRO A 401 10.05 -24.16 1.10
N SER A 402 11.18 -23.54 1.43
CA SER A 402 11.27 -22.55 2.49
C SER A 402 12.36 -21.53 2.24
N MET A 403 12.25 -20.37 2.90
CA MET A 403 13.22 -19.28 2.79
C MET A 403 14.66 -19.67 3.11
N TRP A 404 14.87 -20.66 3.96
CA TRP A 404 16.20 -21.17 4.29
C TRP A 404 17.02 -21.58 3.06
N HIS A 405 16.36 -22.06 2.00
CA HIS A 405 17.03 -22.42 0.73
C HIS A 405 17.56 -21.20 -0.04
N PHE A 406 17.05 -20.00 0.24
CA PHE A 406 17.57 -18.75 -0.30
C PHE A 406 18.59 -18.07 0.65
N CYS A 407 18.79 -18.61 1.86
CA CYS A 407 19.63 -17.98 2.88
C CYS A 407 21.07 -18.50 2.90
N GLU A 408 21.40 -19.60 2.20
CA GLU A 408 22.73 -20.22 2.27
C GLU A 408 23.85 -19.32 1.70
N ASP A 409 23.52 -18.33 0.86
CA ASP A 409 24.50 -17.45 0.20
C ASP A 409 24.67 -16.06 0.83
N PHE A 410 23.98 -15.73 1.93
CA PHE A 410 24.02 -14.38 2.51
C PHE A 410 24.86 -14.32 3.78
N GLU A 411 26.10 -13.84 3.66
CA GLU A 411 26.87 -13.35 4.79
C GLU A 411 26.06 -12.26 5.50
N VAL A 412 25.72 -12.49 6.77
CA VAL A 412 25.13 -11.46 7.63
C VAL A 412 26.05 -10.23 7.56
N PRO A 413 25.57 -9.05 7.14
CA PRO A 413 26.38 -7.84 7.20
C PRO A 413 26.88 -7.71 8.63
N LYS A 414 28.20 -7.79 8.84
CA LYS A 414 28.78 -7.63 10.17
C LYS A 414 28.26 -6.29 10.70
N VAL A 415 27.63 -6.34 11.87
CA VAL A 415 27.10 -5.14 12.57
C VAL A 415 28.26 -4.35 13.21
N GLY A 416 29.35 -4.18 12.47
CA GLY A 416 30.46 -3.27 12.69
C GLY A 416 30.94 -2.94 11.28
N ASP A 417 30.76 -1.73 10.76
CA ASP A 417 31.47 -0.53 11.19
C ASP A 417 30.65 0.75 11.00
N ALA A 418 29.33 0.71 11.23
CA ALA A 418 28.59 1.93 11.55
C ALA A 418 28.90 2.37 12.99
N GLU A 419 30.20 2.46 13.31
CA GLU A 419 30.66 3.39 14.33
C GLU A 419 30.18 4.76 13.84
N VAL A 420 29.09 5.22 14.44
CA VAL A 420 28.74 6.62 14.45
C VAL A 420 30.02 7.30 14.93
N GLN A 421 30.77 7.91 14.00
CA GLN A 421 31.72 8.95 14.33
C GLN A 421 30.91 10.07 14.96
N VAL A 422 30.57 9.90 16.23
CA VAL A 422 30.36 10.98 17.15
C VAL A 422 31.71 11.66 17.17
N LYS A 423 31.87 12.69 16.32
CA LYS A 423 32.95 13.64 16.46
C LYS A 423 32.89 14.11 17.90
N SER A 424 33.75 13.55 18.74
CA SER A 424 34.12 14.09 20.03
C SER A 424 34.64 15.49 19.76
N GLY A 425 33.76 16.48 19.91
CA GLY A 425 34.16 17.88 19.93
C GLY A 425 35.21 18.06 21.03
N PRO A 426 36.26 18.86 20.80
CA PRO A 426 37.30 19.07 21.79
C PRO A 426 36.73 19.82 23.00
N GLY A 427 36.83 19.18 24.17
CA GLY A 427 37.02 19.87 25.45
C GLY A 427 35.98 20.90 25.88
N GLY A 428 34.75 20.48 26.15
CA GLY A 428 33.87 21.22 27.06
C GLY A 428 34.15 20.77 28.49
N LYS A 429 34.78 21.64 29.31
CA LYS A 429 34.93 21.43 30.76
C LYS A 429 33.56 21.09 31.38
N PRO A 430 33.46 20.08 32.26
CA PRO A 430 32.23 19.82 32.99
C PRO A 430 31.91 21.02 33.90
N PRO A 431 30.62 21.42 34.02
CA PRO A 431 30.22 22.48 34.95
C PRO A 431 30.48 22.04 36.39
N GLU A 432 31.23 22.87 37.08
CA GLU A 432 31.55 22.78 38.51
C GLU A 432 30.25 22.84 39.31
N ARG A 433 29.96 21.78 40.08
CA ARG A 433 28.85 21.75 41.03
C ARG A 433 29.14 22.76 42.13
N GLN A 434 28.38 23.84 42.18
CA GLN A 434 28.26 24.64 43.39
C GLN A 434 27.50 23.82 44.43
N GLU A 435 28.21 23.37 45.46
CA GLU A 435 27.63 22.89 46.70
C GLU A 435 27.04 24.08 47.47
N THR A 436 25.71 24.17 47.51
CA THR A 436 25.03 24.98 48.51
C THR A 436 24.90 24.16 49.79
N SER A 437 25.67 24.55 50.81
CA SER A 437 25.50 24.12 52.20
C SER A 437 24.48 25.01 52.93
N PRO A 438 23.82 24.51 53.98
CA PRO A 438 22.58 25.05 54.58
C PRO A 438 22.71 26.41 55.27
#